data_AF-E4XIL7-F1
#
_entry.id   AF-E4XIL7-F1
#
_cell.length_a   1.000
_cell.length_b   1.000
_cell.length_c   1.000
_cell.angle_alpha   90.00
_cell.angle_beta   90.00
_cell.angle_gamma   90.00
#
_symmetry.space_group_name_H-M   'P 1'
#
loop_
_entity.id
_entity.type
_entity.pdbx_description
1 polymer ?
#
loop_
_entity_poly.entity_id
_entity_poly.type
_entity_poly.pdbx_seq_one_letter_code
_entity_poly.pdbx_strand_id
1 'polypeptide(L)'
;MSKGPPVDEIDRACMNYKHCLACSRLHLDDNNCIPELIEYTLVGVQPQCPSAVGNNAQRCKSMVCQCDKMLVNDLLDLINGGIDFDAQNYMIMNTDKCFNGGNNSEPGPNHGNNTPRQCCGEFPAQILYRPSKKQCCLGKVRSLGTCSN
;
A
#
# COMPACT_ATOMS: atom_id res chain seq x y z
N MET A 1 -4.36 6.41 8.66
CA MET A 1 -3.95 5.43 9.69
C MET A 1 -3.52 4.15 8.98
N SER A 2 -2.26 3.74 9.18
CA SER A 2 -1.65 2.49 8.67
C SER A 2 -0.46 2.14 9.57
N LYS A 3 -0.72 1.49 10.70
CA LYS A 3 0.31 1.02 11.63
C LYS A 3 -0.08 -0.39 12.07
N GLY A 4 0.91 -1.24 12.30
CA GLY A 4 0.70 -2.64 12.64
C GLY A 4 0.54 -3.54 11.41
N PRO A 5 0.53 -4.86 11.62
CA PRO A 5 0.20 -5.84 10.59
C PRO A 5 -1.31 -5.82 10.30
N PRO A 6 -1.73 -6.28 9.11
CA PRO A 6 -3.14 -6.39 8.78
C PRO A 6 -3.83 -7.44 9.64
N VAL A 7 -5.08 -7.18 10.03
CA VAL A 7 -5.86 -8.08 10.90
C VAL A 7 -6.50 -9.26 10.17
N ASP A 8 -6.73 -9.11 8.86
CA ASP A 8 -7.22 -10.15 7.96
C ASP A 8 -6.73 -9.89 6.52
N GLU A 9 -7.18 -10.70 5.56
CA GLU A 9 -6.85 -10.60 4.15
C GLU A 9 -7.42 -9.33 3.48
N ILE A 10 -8.60 -8.87 3.91
CA ILE A 10 -9.23 -7.64 3.39
C ILE A 10 -8.41 -6.41 3.81
N ASP A 11 -7.98 -6.36 5.08
CA ASP A 11 -7.10 -5.31 5.60
C ASP A 11 -5.72 -5.37 4.95
N ARG A 12 -5.23 -6.57 4.59
CA ARG A 12 -3.98 -6.73 3.82
C ARG A 12 -4.11 -6.11 2.42
N ALA A 13 -5.22 -6.33 1.72
CA ALA A 13 -5.49 -5.68 0.43
C ALA A 13 -5.56 -4.15 0.60
N CYS A 14 -6.24 -3.66 1.64
CA CYS A 14 -6.27 -2.23 1.98
C CYS A 14 -4.88 -1.66 2.30
N MET A 15 -4.03 -2.42 3.00
CA MET A 15 -2.65 -2.02 3.31
C MET A 15 -1.82 -1.91 2.03
N ASN A 16 -1.91 -2.90 1.13
CA ASN A 16 -1.21 -2.89 -0.16
C ASN A 16 -1.63 -1.70 -1.02
N TYR A 17 -2.94 -1.42 -1.10
CA TYR A 17 -3.47 -0.23 -1.76
C TYR A 17 -2.86 1.07 -1.22
N LYS A 18 -2.83 1.24 0.12
CA LYS A 18 -2.23 2.43 0.74
C LYS A 18 -0.73 2.53 0.49
N HIS A 19 -0.02 1.40 0.43
CA HIS A 19 1.39 1.40 0.03
C HIS A 19 1.57 1.84 -1.43
N CYS A 20 0.75 1.34 -2.34
CA CYS A 20 0.75 1.75 -3.75
C CYS A 20 0.58 3.27 -3.88
N LEU A 21 -0.45 3.85 -3.23
CA LEU A 21 -0.69 5.30 -3.26
C LEU A 21 0.48 6.11 -2.67
N ALA A 22 1.05 5.66 -1.56
CA ALA A 22 2.19 6.32 -0.95
C ALA A 22 3.42 6.27 -1.88
N CYS A 23 3.64 5.15 -2.54
CA CYS A 23 4.73 4.97 -3.49
C CYS A 23 4.53 5.81 -4.75
N SER A 24 3.30 5.95 -5.25
CA SER A 24 2.99 6.85 -6.38
C SER A 24 3.45 8.29 -6.10
N ARG A 25 3.16 8.81 -4.90
CA ARG A 25 3.60 10.16 -4.50
C ARG A 25 5.12 10.28 -4.43
N LEU A 26 5.81 9.24 -3.91
CA LEU A 26 7.28 9.21 -3.84
C LEU A 26 7.94 9.14 -5.22
N HIS A 27 7.39 8.36 -6.15
CA HIS A 27 7.91 8.26 -7.53
C HIS A 27 7.73 9.53 -8.35
N LEU A 28 6.68 10.29 -8.05
CA LEU A 28 6.37 11.54 -8.76
C LEU A 28 6.99 12.77 -8.11
N ASP A 29 7.45 12.65 -6.85
CA ASP A 29 7.81 13.79 -5.99
C ASP A 29 6.71 14.87 -5.99
N ASP A 30 5.45 14.43 -5.92
CA ASP A 30 4.27 15.28 -6.08
C ASP A 30 3.25 15.05 -4.97
N ASN A 31 3.21 15.99 -4.03
CA ASN A 31 2.24 15.99 -2.93
C ASN A 31 0.81 16.38 -3.38
N ASN A 32 0.65 16.94 -4.59
CA ASN A 32 -0.65 17.29 -5.16
C ASN A 32 -1.30 16.11 -5.89
N CYS A 33 -0.61 14.96 -5.99
CA CYS A 33 -1.23 13.71 -6.40
C CYS A 33 -2.16 13.20 -5.27
N ILE A 34 -3.39 13.72 -5.27
CA ILE A 34 -4.45 13.43 -4.30
C ILE A 34 -5.42 12.43 -4.96
N PRO A 35 -5.35 11.13 -4.63
CA PRO A 35 -6.11 10.06 -5.29
C PRO A 35 -7.61 10.34 -5.33
N GLU A 36 -8.16 10.92 -4.26
CA GLU A 36 -9.58 11.24 -4.13
C GLU A 36 -10.07 12.30 -5.12
N LEU A 37 -9.16 13.06 -5.73
CA LEU A 37 -9.47 14.09 -6.74
C LEU A 37 -9.12 13.64 -8.17
N ILE A 38 -8.64 12.40 -8.35
CA ILE A 38 -8.26 11.88 -9.65
C ILE A 38 -9.42 11.11 -10.28
N GLU A 39 -9.83 11.56 -11.45
CA GLU A 39 -10.82 10.87 -12.27
C GLU A 39 -10.16 10.05 -13.37
N TYR A 40 -10.67 8.84 -13.62
CA TYR A 40 -10.31 7.98 -14.74
C TYR A 40 -11.54 7.22 -15.23
N THR A 41 -11.43 6.61 -16.40
CA THR A 41 -12.57 5.95 -17.07
C THR A 41 -12.68 4.49 -16.62
N LEU A 42 -13.91 4.01 -16.50
CA LEU A 42 -14.23 2.59 -16.36
C LEU A 42 -14.74 2.03 -17.69
N VAL A 43 -14.34 0.81 -18.04
CA VAL A 43 -14.95 0.05 -19.13
C VAL A 43 -15.71 -1.11 -18.48
N GLY A 44 -17.03 -0.99 -18.39
CA GLY A 44 -17.83 -1.85 -17.52
C GLY A 44 -17.49 -1.58 -16.05
N VAL A 45 -17.08 -2.63 -15.32
CA VAL A 45 -16.65 -2.55 -13.91
C VAL A 45 -15.12 -2.48 -13.75
N GLN A 46 -14.38 -2.43 -14.85
CA GLN A 46 -12.92 -2.50 -14.84
C GLN A 46 -12.28 -1.13 -15.09
N PRO A 47 -11.31 -0.71 -14.25
CA PRO A 47 -10.57 0.52 -14.50
C PRO A 47 -9.75 0.46 -15.79
N GLN A 48 -9.94 1.45 -16.66
CA GLN A 48 -9.14 1.67 -17.86
C GLN A 48 -8.03 2.67 -17.55
N CYS A 49 -6.88 2.14 -17.15
CA CYS A 49 -5.77 2.99 -16.74
C CYS A 49 -5.04 3.60 -17.93
N PRO A 50 -4.86 4.94 -17.96
CA PRO A 50 -4.10 5.58 -19.03
C PRO A 50 -2.62 5.23 -18.94
N SER A 51 -1.88 5.46 -20.02
CA SER A 51 -0.42 5.30 -20.03
C SER A 51 0.26 6.23 -19.02
N ALA A 52 1.28 5.73 -18.31
CA ALA A 52 2.08 6.50 -17.35
C ALA A 52 3.13 7.40 -18.05
N VAL A 53 2.72 8.16 -19.07
CA VAL A 53 3.60 9.02 -19.88
C VAL A 53 3.16 10.48 -19.77
N GLY A 54 4.11 11.39 -19.79
CA GLY A 54 3.88 12.83 -19.75
C GLY A 54 4.18 13.46 -18.39
N ASN A 55 3.43 14.51 -18.04
CA ASN A 55 3.64 15.28 -16.81
C ASN A 55 3.17 14.54 -15.56
N ASN A 56 3.47 15.08 -14.37
CA ASN A 56 3.09 14.47 -13.10
C ASN A 56 1.58 14.29 -12.94
N ALA A 57 0.74 15.18 -13.47
CA ALA A 57 -0.71 15.00 -13.41
C ALA A 57 -1.17 13.78 -14.22
N GLN A 58 -0.65 13.61 -15.44
CA GLN A 58 -0.94 12.44 -16.30
C GLN A 58 -0.44 11.15 -15.66
N ARG A 59 0.78 11.16 -15.13
CA ARG A 59 1.38 10.00 -14.44
C ARG A 59 0.64 9.68 -13.13
N CYS A 60 0.27 10.68 -12.34
CA CYS A 60 -0.56 10.52 -11.14
C CYS A 60 -1.89 9.84 -11.48
N LYS A 61 -2.58 10.30 -12.54
CA LYS A 61 -3.82 9.66 -13.01
C LYS A 61 -3.63 8.20 -13.38
N SER A 62 -2.55 7.87 -14.09
CA SER A 62 -2.21 6.49 -14.43
C SER A 62 -1.93 5.64 -13.19
N MET A 63 -1.13 6.15 -12.26
CA MET A 63 -0.70 5.41 -11.08
C MET A 63 -1.84 5.20 -10.07
N VAL A 64 -2.68 6.21 -9.83
CA VAL A 64 -3.88 6.07 -8.98
C VAL A 64 -4.83 5.02 -9.55
N CYS A 65 -5.12 5.07 -10.86
CA CYS A 65 -5.95 4.04 -11.48
C CYS A 65 -5.38 2.63 -11.30
N GLN A 66 -4.05 2.46 -11.44
CA GLN A 66 -3.41 1.17 -11.26
C GLN A 66 -3.48 0.67 -9.80
N CYS A 67 -3.35 1.58 -8.82
CA CYS A 67 -3.56 1.25 -7.41
C CYS A 67 -5.00 0.81 -7.12
N ASP A 68 -5.99 1.53 -7.66
CA ASP A 68 -7.40 1.19 -7.50
C ASP A 68 -7.75 -0.14 -8.18
N LYS A 69 -7.23 -0.36 -9.39
CA LYS A 69 -7.37 -1.62 -10.12
C LYS A 69 -6.78 -2.80 -9.34
N MET A 70 -5.61 -2.61 -8.73
CA MET A 70 -5.00 -3.62 -7.86
C MET A 70 -5.92 -3.94 -6.68
N LEU A 71 -6.43 -2.93 -5.98
CA LEU A 71 -7.36 -3.14 -4.86
C LEU A 71 -8.62 -3.90 -5.28
N VAL A 72 -9.26 -3.48 -6.38
CA VAL A 72 -10.46 -4.13 -6.88
C VAL A 72 -10.20 -5.59 -7.23
N ASN A 73 -9.09 -5.89 -7.92
CA ASN A 73 -8.73 -7.25 -8.25
C ASN A 73 -8.43 -8.09 -6.99
N ASP A 74 -7.66 -7.56 -6.05
CA ASP A 74 -7.36 -8.25 -4.78
C ASP A 74 -8.65 -8.59 -4.03
N LEU A 75 -9.60 -7.65 -3.94
CA LEU A 75 -10.89 -7.88 -3.27
C LEU A 75 -11.78 -8.88 -4.02
N LEU A 76 -11.81 -8.82 -5.35
CA LEU A 76 -12.56 -9.78 -6.16
C LEU A 76 -11.99 -11.20 -6.02
N ASP A 77 -10.66 -11.34 -5.98
CA ASP A 77 -10.00 -12.63 -5.78
C ASP A 77 -10.33 -13.21 -4.39
N LEU A 78 -10.38 -12.37 -3.35
CA LEU A 78 -10.80 -12.78 -2.01
C LEU A 78 -12.26 -13.25 -1.99
N ILE A 79 -13.18 -12.47 -2.56
CA ILE A 79 -14.61 -12.82 -2.63
C ILE A 79 -14.81 -14.11 -3.42
N ASN A 80 -14.16 -14.26 -4.57
CA ASN A 80 -14.25 -15.48 -5.39
C ASN A 80 -13.58 -16.69 -4.71
N GLY A 81 -12.60 -16.45 -3.84
CA GLY A 81 -11.97 -17.45 -2.99
C GLY A 81 -12.80 -17.85 -1.76
N GLY A 82 -13.97 -17.24 -1.54
CA GLY A 82 -14.85 -17.51 -0.41
C GLY A 82 -14.44 -16.82 0.89
N ILE A 83 -13.62 -15.76 0.81
CA ILE A 83 -13.32 -14.91 1.96
C ILE A 83 -14.46 -13.91 2.13
N ASP A 84 -15.21 -14.07 3.22
CA ASP A 84 -16.29 -13.18 3.61
C ASP A 84 -15.80 -12.04 4.52
N PHE A 85 -16.56 -10.96 4.53
CA PHE A 85 -16.36 -9.86 5.47
C PHE A 85 -16.60 -10.30 6.91
N ASP A 86 -15.58 -10.17 7.76
CA ASP A 86 -15.70 -10.39 9.20
C ASP A 86 -16.13 -9.10 9.91
N ALA A 87 -17.39 -9.06 10.37
CA ALA A 87 -17.91 -7.94 11.14
C ALA A 87 -17.14 -7.69 12.45
N GLN A 88 -16.41 -8.68 12.99
CA GLN A 88 -15.55 -8.49 14.16
C GLN A 88 -14.25 -7.74 13.86
N ASN A 89 -13.91 -7.51 12.59
CA ASN A 89 -12.76 -6.71 12.16
C ASN A 89 -13.17 -5.28 11.75
N TYR A 90 -14.48 -4.97 11.78
CA TYR A 90 -15.01 -3.65 11.48
C TYR A 90 -14.93 -2.70 12.69
N MET A 91 -14.52 -1.45 12.45
CA MET A 91 -14.42 -0.38 13.46
C MET A 91 -13.62 -0.74 14.73
N ILE A 92 -12.56 -1.53 14.59
CA ILE A 92 -11.76 -2.04 15.72
C ILE A 92 -10.77 -1.03 16.32
N MET A 93 -10.83 0.25 15.96
CA MET A 93 -9.77 1.24 16.21
C MET A 93 -9.34 1.44 17.68
N ASN A 94 -10.18 1.05 18.63
CA ASN A 94 -9.92 1.15 20.07
C ASN A 94 -10.03 -0.21 20.79
N THR A 95 -9.87 -1.33 20.08
CA THR A 95 -9.94 -2.67 20.66
C THR A 95 -8.57 -3.31 20.75
N ASP A 96 -8.47 -4.33 21.62
CA ASP A 96 -7.28 -5.18 21.71
C ASP A 96 -6.91 -5.80 20.37
N LYS A 97 -7.86 -6.03 19.46
CA LYS A 97 -7.55 -6.55 18.12
C LYS A 97 -6.72 -5.55 17.31
N CYS A 98 -6.97 -4.25 17.42
CA CYS A 98 -6.16 -3.21 16.78
C CYS A 98 -4.81 -3.00 17.46
N PHE A 99 -4.78 -3.02 18.80
CA PHE A 99 -3.54 -2.77 19.56
C PHE A 99 -2.60 -3.99 19.64
N ASN A 100 -3.15 -5.20 19.75
CA ASN A 100 -2.42 -6.45 19.95
C ASN A 100 -2.32 -7.31 18.68
N GLY A 101 -3.02 -6.95 17.59
CA GLY A 101 -2.85 -7.58 16.28
C GLY A 101 -1.40 -7.53 15.79
N GLY A 102 -0.58 -6.64 16.36
CA GLY A 102 0.86 -6.55 16.15
C GLY A 102 1.69 -6.79 17.40
N ASN A 103 1.59 -7.96 18.06
CA ASN A 103 2.52 -8.35 19.14
C ASN A 103 4.02 -8.39 18.75
N ASN A 104 4.38 -8.04 17.50
CA ASN A 104 5.78 -7.91 17.03
C ASN A 104 6.05 -6.61 16.25
N SER A 105 5.13 -5.64 16.25
CA SER A 105 5.43 -4.32 15.70
C SER A 105 6.02 -3.49 16.82
N GLU A 106 7.34 -3.59 17.03
CA GLU A 106 8.04 -2.64 17.86
C GLU A 106 7.57 -1.22 17.49
N PRO A 107 7.12 -0.40 18.46
CA PRO A 107 6.98 1.01 18.24
C PRO A 107 8.35 1.50 17.79
N GLY A 108 8.51 1.74 16.49
CA GLY A 108 9.79 2.24 15.98
C GLY A 108 10.16 3.46 16.82
N PRO A 109 11.39 3.55 17.34
CA PRO A 109 11.76 4.56 18.32
C PRO A 109 11.32 5.94 17.82
N ASN A 110 10.49 6.60 18.63
CA ASN A 110 10.29 8.03 18.52
C ASN A 110 11.67 8.67 18.81
N HIS A 111 12.08 9.60 17.94
CA HIS A 111 13.29 10.43 18.06
C HIS A 111 14.63 9.88 17.54
N GLY A 112 14.74 9.63 16.22
CA GLY A 112 16.06 9.60 15.59
C GLY A 112 16.01 9.43 14.07
N ASN A 113 16.36 10.50 13.35
CA ASN A 113 16.47 10.59 11.88
C ASN A 113 15.24 10.13 11.09
N ASN A 114 14.41 11.09 10.67
CA ASN A 114 13.27 10.88 9.79
C ASN A 114 13.74 10.57 8.35
N THR A 115 14.44 9.45 8.15
CA THR A 115 14.83 8.99 6.81
C THR A 115 13.55 8.80 6.00
N PRO A 116 13.43 9.45 4.81
CA PRO A 116 12.27 9.28 3.95
C PRO A 116 11.96 7.80 3.73
N ARG A 117 10.66 7.46 3.73
CA ARG A 117 10.21 6.10 3.37
C ARG A 117 10.64 5.80 1.94
N GLN A 118 10.85 4.51 1.66
CA GLN A 118 11.18 4.03 0.32
C GLN A 118 10.22 2.92 -0.10
N CYS A 119 10.18 2.66 -1.40
CA CYS A 119 9.32 1.66 -2.02
C CYS A 119 10.14 0.48 -2.52
N CYS A 120 9.61 -0.72 -2.37
CA CYS A 120 10.25 -1.96 -2.78
C CYS A 120 9.25 -2.84 -3.53
N GLY A 121 9.69 -3.48 -4.61
CA GLY A 121 8.84 -4.28 -5.50
C GLY A 121 8.50 -3.55 -6.79
N GLU A 122 7.67 -4.19 -7.62
CA GLU A 122 7.21 -3.65 -8.89
C GLU A 122 5.88 -2.94 -8.71
N PHE A 123 5.70 -1.82 -9.41
CA PHE A 123 4.44 -1.07 -9.38
C PHE A 123 3.35 -1.85 -10.15
N PRO A 124 2.09 -1.93 -9.66
CA PRO A 124 1.54 -1.28 -8.46
C PRO A 124 1.77 -2.02 -7.12
N ALA A 125 2.26 -3.26 -7.15
CA ALA A 125 2.47 -4.11 -5.97
C ALA A 125 3.76 -3.77 -5.20
N GLN A 126 3.82 -2.56 -4.64
CA GLN A 126 4.98 -2.10 -3.87
C GLN A 126 4.72 -2.04 -2.37
N ILE A 127 5.77 -2.27 -1.58
CA ILE A 127 5.76 -2.16 -0.12
C ILE A 127 6.52 -0.92 0.30
N LEU A 128 5.85 -0.07 1.09
CA LEU A 128 6.45 1.11 1.71
C LEU A 128 7.23 0.70 2.96
N TYR A 129 8.54 0.96 3.01
CA TYR A 129 9.39 0.58 4.12
C TYR A 129 10.25 1.75 4.63
N ARG A 130 10.85 1.60 5.82
CA ARG A 130 11.84 2.54 6.37
C ARG A 130 13.25 2.01 6.09
N PRO A 131 14.09 2.71 5.31
CA PRO A 131 15.44 2.25 5.01
C PRO A 131 16.34 2.15 6.24
N SER A 132 16.03 2.88 7.32
CA SER A 132 16.74 2.77 8.60
C SER A 132 16.48 1.47 9.38
N LYS A 133 15.52 0.65 8.96
CA LYS A 133 15.13 -0.60 9.67
C LYS A 133 15.06 -1.82 8.75
N LYS A 134 14.88 -1.60 7.45
CA LYS A 134 14.66 -2.64 6.44
C LYS A 134 15.39 -2.22 5.16
N GLN A 135 15.57 -3.17 4.25
CA GLN A 135 16.16 -2.97 2.93
C GLN A 135 15.34 -3.69 1.86
N CYS A 136 15.47 -3.28 0.61
CA CYS A 136 14.87 -3.96 -0.54
C CYS A 136 15.90 -4.90 -1.19
N CYS A 137 15.60 -6.21 -1.23
CA CYS A 137 16.45 -7.21 -1.88
C CYS A 137 15.62 -7.95 -2.94
N LEU A 138 15.99 -7.83 -4.22
CA LEU A 138 15.29 -8.49 -5.34
C LEU A 138 13.76 -8.28 -5.29
N GLY A 139 13.33 -7.03 -5.10
CA GLY A 139 11.91 -6.66 -5.03
C GLY A 139 11.20 -7.03 -3.72
N LYS A 140 11.89 -7.60 -2.72
CA LYS A 140 11.30 -7.98 -1.44
C LYS A 140 11.90 -7.20 -0.27
N VAL A 141 11.05 -6.72 0.64
CA VAL A 141 11.48 -6.05 1.86
C VAL A 141 12.05 -7.08 2.83
N ARG A 142 13.28 -6.86 3.31
CA ARG A 142 14.00 -7.72 4.27
C ARG A 142 14.55 -6.90 5.42
N SER A 143 14.96 -7.58 6.49
CA SER A 143 15.76 -6.97 7.56
C SER A 143 17.12 -6.50 7.03
N LEU A 144 17.69 -5.47 7.65
CA LEU A 144 19.02 -4.98 7.29
C LEU A 144 20.07 -6.10 7.41
N GLY A 145 21.02 -6.12 6.47
CA GLY A 145 22.09 -7.13 6.43
C GLY A 145 21.70 -8.53 5.94
N THR A 146 20.43 -8.80 5.59
CA THR A 146 19.97 -10.13 5.16
C THR A 146 19.71 -10.29 3.65
N CYS A 147 20.17 -9.35 2.80
CA CYS A 147 20.22 -9.61 1.38
C CYS A 147 21.29 -10.69 1.14
N SER A 148 20.90 -11.83 0.58
CA SER A 148 21.86 -12.77 0.02
C SER A 148 22.53 -12.12 -1.20
N ASN A 149 23.86 -12.23 -1.28
CA ASN A 149 24.61 -11.90 -2.50
C ASN A 149 24.19 -12.81 -3.67
#